data_AF-A0A5B1QTJ9-F1
#
_entry.id   AF-A0A5B1QTJ9-F1
#
_cell.length_a   1.000
_cell.length_b   1.000
_cell.length_c   1.000
_cell.angle_alpha   90.00
_cell.angle_beta   90.00
_cell.angle_gamma   90.00
#
_symmetry.space_group_name_H-M   'P 1'
#
loop_
_entity.id
_entity.type
_entity.pdbx_description
1 polymer ?
#
loop_
_entity_poly.entity_id
_entity_poly.type
_entity_poly.pdbx_seq_one_letter_code
_entity_poly.pdbx_strand_id
1 'polypeptide(L)'
;MIIHVPFSQNVRLKSLLLKLGRGEVTPRHLRVYANYPNIVDFSDAENTKPSLNISLQEGETGVVEYPLRVALFANVTSLSLYFDDAVGGESSRVYYIGFKGDTRQYRKEGTNKLEIPAANAADAPLVDRVSERNAARQPTAK
;
A
#
# COMPACT_ATOMS: atom_id res chain seq x y z
N MET A 1 4.78 16.43 20.79
CA MET A 1 4.84 16.98 19.41
C MET A 1 4.14 16.03 18.43
N ILE A 2 3.24 16.53 17.58
CA ILE A 2 2.57 15.73 16.54
C ILE A 2 3.01 16.20 15.15
N ILE A 3 3.26 15.28 14.23
CA ILE A 3 3.59 15.54 12.82
C ILE A 3 2.66 14.71 11.93
N HIS A 4 1.89 15.35 11.06
CA HIS A 4 1.01 14.68 10.10
C HIS A 4 1.64 14.63 8.71
N VAL A 5 1.58 13.46 8.06
CA VAL A 5 2.19 13.20 6.75
C VAL A 5 1.15 12.52 5.83
N PRO A 6 0.52 13.28 4.92
CA PRO A 6 -0.30 12.71 3.85
C PRO A 6 0.58 12.18 2.70
N PHE A 7 0.19 11.05 2.11
CA PHE A 7 0.83 10.50 0.91
C PHE A 7 -0.05 10.74 -0.32
N SER A 8 0.55 11.22 -1.42
CA SER A 8 -0.17 11.48 -2.68
C SER A 8 -0.66 10.22 -3.41
N GLN A 9 -0.21 9.03 -2.98
CA GLN A 9 -0.62 7.72 -3.48
C GLN A 9 -0.69 6.76 -2.30
N ASN A 10 -1.42 5.65 -2.47
CA ASN A 10 -1.43 4.59 -1.48
C ASN A 10 -0.07 3.87 -1.44
N VAL A 11 0.57 3.83 -0.27
CA VAL A 11 1.91 3.26 -0.07
C VAL A 11 1.89 2.08 0.89
N ARG A 12 2.79 1.13 0.64
CA ARG A 12 3.15 0.05 1.57
C ARG A 12 4.45 0.42 2.27
N LEU A 13 4.40 0.64 3.58
CA LEU A 13 5.58 1.01 4.36
C LEU A 13 6.27 -0.24 4.95
N LYS A 14 7.60 -0.21 4.92
CA LYS A 14 8.48 -1.27 5.43
C LYS A 14 9.28 -0.81 6.64
N SER A 15 9.73 0.44 6.64
CA SER A 15 10.49 1.03 7.74
C SER A 15 10.25 2.53 7.87
N LEU A 16 10.35 3.03 9.09
CA LEU A 16 10.49 4.45 9.41
C LEU A 16 11.96 4.75 9.68
N LEU A 17 12.48 5.88 9.22
CA LEU A 17 13.86 6.31 9.42
C LEU A 17 13.86 7.62 10.20
N LEU A 18 14.58 7.68 11.33
CA LEU A 18 14.58 8.85 12.21
C LEU A 18 16.00 9.29 12.54
N LYS A 19 16.25 10.60 12.49
CA LYS A 19 17.40 11.23 13.17
C LYS A 19 16.87 12.16 14.24
N LEU A 20 17.19 11.86 15.49
CA LEU A 20 16.64 12.54 16.66
C LEU A 20 17.59 13.60 17.22
N GLY A 21 17.06 14.45 18.10
CA GLY A 21 17.84 15.23 19.04
C GLY A 21 18.76 14.35 19.90
N ARG A 22 19.73 14.98 20.59
CA ARG A 22 20.62 14.32 21.54
C ARG A 22 20.60 15.09 22.86
N GLY A 23 20.85 14.40 23.98
CA GLY A 23 20.69 14.96 25.31
C GLY A 23 19.21 15.18 25.66
N GLU A 24 18.92 16.24 26.40
CA GLU A 24 17.58 16.58 26.90
C GLU A 24 16.50 16.64 25.79
N VAL A 25 16.86 17.05 24.58
CA VAL A 25 15.91 17.20 23.46
C VAL A 25 15.62 15.90 22.68
N THR A 26 16.08 14.75 23.17
CA THR A 26 15.90 13.44 22.52
C THR A 26 14.49 12.91 22.79
N PRO A 27 13.63 12.71 21.77
CA PRO A 27 12.33 12.07 21.97
C PRO A 27 12.50 10.61 22.35
N ARG A 28 11.76 10.13 23.36
CA ARG A 28 11.92 8.79 23.95
C ARG A 28 10.92 7.76 23.46
N HIS A 29 9.76 8.22 23.01
CA HIS A 29 8.63 7.38 22.65
C HIS A 29 7.97 7.92 21.38
N LEU A 30 7.43 7.02 20.57
CA LEU A 30 6.72 7.33 19.34
C LEU A 30 5.48 6.45 19.19
N ARG A 31 4.34 7.12 19.02
CA ARG A 31 3.06 6.52 18.63
C ARG A 31 2.76 6.89 17.19
N VAL A 32 2.41 5.90 16.37
CA VAL A 32 2.08 6.09 14.94
C VAL A 32 0.64 5.69 14.71
N TYR A 33 -0.13 6.56 14.08
CA TYR A 33 -1.52 6.34 13.70
C TYR A 33 -1.61 6.34 12.18
N ALA A 34 -1.97 5.21 11.58
CA ALA A 34 -2.14 5.10 10.14
C ALA A 34 -3.60 5.28 9.74
N ASN A 35 -3.84 6.07 8.69
CA ASN A 35 -5.16 6.31 8.10
C ASN A 35 -6.24 6.73 9.12
N TYR A 36 -5.87 7.56 10.10
CA TYR A 36 -6.87 8.14 10.99
C TYR A 36 -7.84 9.01 10.19
N PRO A 37 -9.16 9.00 10.47
CA PRO A 37 -10.16 9.70 9.64
C PRO A 37 -9.93 11.21 9.52
N ASN A 38 -9.40 11.82 10.58
CA ASN A 38 -9.07 13.23 10.69
C ASN A 38 -7.55 13.42 10.86
N ILE A 39 -7.09 14.67 11.05
CA ILE A 39 -5.77 14.91 11.62
C ILE A 39 -5.86 14.61 13.13
N VAL A 40 -4.99 13.73 13.62
CA VAL A 40 -4.91 13.36 15.05
C VAL A 40 -4.47 14.58 15.87
N ASP A 41 -5.28 14.98 16.84
CA ASP A 41 -4.88 15.95 17.86
C ASP A 41 -4.30 15.27 19.13
N PHE A 42 -3.98 16.04 20.16
CA PHE A 42 -3.43 15.50 21.42
C PHE A 42 -4.44 14.65 22.20
N SER A 43 -5.73 15.03 22.18
CA SER A 43 -6.82 14.30 22.83
C SER A 43 -7.06 12.96 22.12
N ASP A 44 -7.08 12.97 20.79
CA ASP A 44 -7.19 11.78 19.95
C ASP A 44 -6.02 10.83 20.20
N ALA A 45 -4.80 11.36 20.32
CA ALA A 45 -3.60 10.55 20.51
C ALA A 45 -3.56 9.83 21.88
N GLU A 46 -4.15 10.41 22.93
CA GLU A 46 -4.28 9.78 24.24
C GLU A 46 -5.40 8.71 24.27
N ASN A 47 -6.52 8.98 23.61
CA ASN A 47 -7.71 8.12 23.66
C ASN A 47 -7.75 7.03 22.56
N THR A 48 -6.99 7.19 21.48
CA THR A 48 -6.94 6.25 20.35
C THR A 48 -5.80 5.26 20.49
N LYS A 49 -6.06 3.96 20.23
CA LYS A 49 -5.01 2.94 20.14
C LYS A 49 -4.15 3.18 18.88
N PRO A 50 -2.82 3.40 19.00
CA PRO A 50 -1.96 3.60 17.84
C PRO A 50 -1.71 2.30 17.06
N SER A 51 -1.40 2.44 15.77
CA SER A 51 -1.00 1.35 14.87
C SER A 51 0.39 0.80 15.21
N LEU A 52 1.26 1.63 15.77
CA LEU A 52 2.55 1.28 16.35
C LEU A 52 2.81 2.14 17.60
N ASN A 53 3.33 1.54 18.66
CA ASN A 53 3.86 2.24 19.83
C ASN A 53 5.24 1.64 20.13
N ILE A 54 6.29 2.47 20.14
CA ILE A 54 7.68 2.06 20.36
C ILE A 54 8.42 3.06 21.24
N SER A 55 9.38 2.55 22.02
CA SER A 55 10.46 3.36 22.57
C SER A 55 11.52 3.60 21.50
N LEU A 56 12.04 4.81 21.45
CA LEU A 56 13.10 5.26 20.56
C LEU A 56 14.46 5.05 21.21
N GLN A 57 15.51 4.93 20.39
CA GLN A 57 16.88 4.80 20.87
C GLN A 57 17.48 6.17 21.21
N GLU A 58 18.08 6.26 22.39
CA GLU A 58 18.75 7.45 22.90
C GLU A 58 20.25 7.47 22.53
N GLY A 59 20.85 8.66 22.43
CA GLY A 59 22.30 8.83 22.25
C GLY A 59 22.82 8.67 20.81
N GLU A 60 22.05 8.02 19.93
CA GLU A 60 22.38 7.75 18.52
C GLU A 60 22.82 8.98 17.73
N THR A 61 23.78 8.79 16.82
CA THR A 61 24.40 9.88 16.03
C THR A 61 23.92 9.91 14.57
N GLY A 62 23.52 8.75 14.05
CA GLY A 62 23.09 8.54 12.67
C GLY A 62 21.58 8.65 12.46
N VAL A 63 21.12 8.12 11.33
CA VAL A 63 19.71 7.84 11.07
C VAL A 63 19.44 6.40 11.50
N VAL A 64 18.47 6.19 12.39
CA VAL A 64 18.05 4.86 12.86
C VAL A 64 16.88 4.37 12.01
N GLU A 65 16.95 3.12 11.54
CA GLU A 65 15.85 2.46 10.82
C GLU A 65 15.01 1.63 11.80
N TYR A 66 13.72 1.94 11.91
CA TYR A 66 12.72 1.24 12.69
C TYR A 66 11.83 0.38 11.76
N PRO A 67 11.98 -0.95 11.73
CA PRO A 67 11.19 -1.83 10.89
C PRO A 67 9.71 -1.82 11.29
N LEU A 68 8.83 -1.79 10.29
CA LEU A 68 7.37 -1.81 10.45
C LEU A 68 6.81 -3.19 10.10
N ARG A 69 5.71 -3.57 10.76
CA ARG A 69 4.93 -4.76 10.37
C ARG A 69 4.19 -4.47 9.07
N VAL A 70 4.78 -4.85 7.94
CA VAL A 70 4.29 -4.59 6.57
C VAL A 70 2.80 -4.91 6.39
N ALA A 71 2.27 -5.95 7.05
CA ALA A 71 0.85 -6.30 7.00
C ALA A 71 -0.09 -5.21 7.56
N LEU A 72 0.32 -4.50 8.62
CA LEU A 72 -0.45 -3.38 9.20
C LEU A 72 -0.31 -2.09 8.38
N PHE A 73 0.86 -1.89 7.76
CA PHE A 73 1.18 -0.71 6.95
C PHE A 73 1.15 -1.01 5.44
N ALA A 74 0.28 -1.93 5.01
CA ALA A 74 0.19 -2.40 3.63
C ALA A 74 -0.53 -1.41 2.69
N ASN A 75 -1.42 -0.58 3.24
CA ASN A 75 -2.27 0.34 2.49
C ASN A 75 -2.37 1.68 3.23
N VAL A 76 -1.31 2.50 3.20
CA VAL A 76 -1.25 3.77 3.94
C VAL A 76 -1.50 4.94 2.99
N THR A 77 -2.41 5.84 3.40
CA THR A 77 -2.69 7.12 2.73
C THR A 77 -2.27 8.31 3.58
N SER A 78 -2.25 8.18 4.90
CA SER A 78 -1.72 9.18 5.83
C SER A 78 -1.11 8.53 7.08
N LEU A 79 -0.13 9.20 7.67
CA LEU A 79 0.38 8.89 9.01
C LEU A 79 0.31 10.14 9.90
N SER A 80 -0.02 9.93 11.17
CA SER A 80 0.28 10.88 12.24
C SER A 80 1.34 10.27 13.16
N LEU A 81 2.43 11.01 13.38
CA LEU A 81 3.54 10.66 14.26
C LEU A 81 3.44 11.50 15.53
N TYR A 82 3.21 10.87 16.68
CA TYR A 82 3.17 11.54 17.98
C TYR A 82 4.38 11.15 18.82
N PHE A 83 5.22 12.13 19.07
CA PHE A 83 6.31 12.07 20.05
C PHE A 83 5.77 12.67 21.35
N ASP A 84 5.51 11.82 22.34
CA ASP A 84 4.85 12.18 23.61
C ASP A 84 5.82 12.67 24.68
N ASP A 85 7.04 12.13 24.75
CA ASP A 85 8.06 12.51 25.76
C ASP A 85 9.48 12.71 25.18
N ALA A 86 10.30 13.51 25.87
CA ALA A 86 11.71 13.73 25.62
C ALA A 86 12.55 13.63 26.91
N VAL A 87 13.83 13.29 26.80
CA VAL A 87 14.73 13.03 27.96
C VAL A 87 14.74 14.15 29.01
N GLY A 88 14.65 15.42 28.61
CA GLY A 88 14.58 16.58 29.50
C GLY A 88 13.16 17.13 29.73
N GLY A 89 12.11 16.47 29.23
CA GLY A 89 10.70 16.84 29.42
C GLY A 89 10.20 18.10 28.67
N GLU A 90 11.03 19.14 28.50
CA GLU A 90 10.57 20.43 27.93
C GLU A 90 10.38 20.42 26.40
N SER A 91 11.30 19.81 25.64
CA SER A 91 11.27 19.93 24.17
C SER A 91 11.77 18.68 23.45
N SER A 92 11.13 18.38 22.33
CA SER A 92 11.52 17.31 21.40
C SER A 92 12.19 17.90 20.17
N ARG A 93 13.29 17.31 19.70
CA ARG A 93 13.92 17.66 18.42
C ARG A 93 14.02 16.45 17.50
N VAL A 94 13.69 16.65 16.22
CA VAL A 94 13.83 15.66 15.15
C VAL A 94 14.47 16.35 13.95
N TYR A 95 15.57 15.81 13.45
CA TYR A 95 16.33 16.36 12.31
C TYR A 95 15.98 15.71 10.97
N TYR A 96 15.48 14.46 11.00
CA TYR A 96 15.11 13.73 9.80
C TYR A 96 13.98 12.75 10.10
N ILE A 97 13.01 12.69 9.19
CA ILE A 97 11.96 11.67 9.13
C ILE A 97 11.96 11.17 7.68
N GLY A 98 12.21 9.88 7.49
CA GLY A 98 12.18 9.21 6.20
C GLY A 98 11.26 7.99 6.24
N PHE A 99 10.67 7.66 5.10
CA PHE A 99 9.80 6.49 4.95
C PHE A 99 10.37 5.58 3.86
N LYS A 100 10.51 4.29 4.16
CA LYS A 100 11.02 3.28 3.23
C LYS A 100 9.89 2.29 2.94
N GLY A 101 9.58 2.11 1.67
CA GLY A 101 8.39 1.38 1.23
C GLY A 101 8.31 1.26 -0.28
N ASP A 102 7.12 0.95 -0.79
CA ASP A 102 6.80 0.99 -2.21
C ASP A 102 5.39 1.55 -2.45
N THR A 103 5.19 2.21 -3.58
CA THR A 103 3.88 2.70 -4.02
C THR A 103 3.07 1.55 -4.59
N ARG A 104 1.80 1.45 -4.19
CA ARG A 104 0.86 0.53 -4.84
C ARG A 104 0.38 1.15 -6.15
N GLN A 105 1.24 1.06 -7.17
CA GLN A 105 0.85 1.31 -8.56
C GLN A 105 -0.18 0.26 -8.97
N TYR A 106 -1.47 0.61 -8.86
CA TYR A 106 -2.48 -0.01 -9.69
C TYR A 106 -2.12 0.34 -11.13
N ARG A 107 -1.38 -0.55 -11.80
CA ARG A 107 -1.41 -0.58 -13.26
C ARG A 107 -2.88 -0.75 -13.61
N LYS A 108 -3.50 0.31 -14.14
CA LYS A 108 -4.60 0.11 -15.08
C LYS A 108 -3.99 -0.76 -16.16
N GLU A 109 -4.37 -2.04 -16.21
CA GLU A 109 -4.23 -2.81 -17.44
C GLU A 109 -4.91 -1.94 -18.49
N GLY A 110 -4.09 -1.39 -19.39
CA GLY A 110 -4.55 -0.47 -20.41
C GLY A 110 -5.66 -1.20 -21.15
N THR A 111 -6.84 -0.58 -21.20
CA THR A 111 -8.10 -1.22 -21.58
C THR A 111 -7.87 -2.15 -22.75
N ASN A 112 -7.76 -3.46 -22.48
CA ASN A 112 -7.75 -4.45 -23.54
C ASN A 112 -9.11 -4.26 -24.20
N LYS A 113 -9.11 -3.60 -25.36
CA LYS A 113 -10.26 -3.62 -26.25
C LYS A 113 -10.57 -5.10 -26.42
N LEU A 114 -11.66 -5.57 -25.83
CA LEU A 114 -12.34 -6.71 -26.40
C LEU A 114 -12.73 -6.22 -27.79
N GLU A 115 -11.93 -6.59 -28.78
CA GLU A 115 -12.33 -6.54 -30.17
C GLU A 115 -13.44 -7.57 -30.31
N ILE A 116 -14.66 -7.15 -29.99
CA ILE A 116 -15.87 -7.88 -30.32
C ILE A 116 -15.86 -7.98 -31.86
N PRO A 117 -15.74 -9.18 -32.45
CA PRO A 117 -15.74 -9.32 -33.90
C PRO A 117 -17.04 -8.74 -34.43
N ALA A 118 -16.96 -7.70 -35.24
CA ALA A 118 -18.12 -6.96 -35.69
C ALA A 118 -18.99 -7.83 -36.61
N ALA A 119 -20.19 -8.18 -36.13
CA ALA A 119 -21.47 -8.53 -36.79
C ALA A 119 -21.53 -9.45 -38.04
N ASN A 120 -20.47 -9.61 -38.83
CA ASN A 120 -20.44 -10.32 -40.10
C ASN A 120 -20.32 -11.86 -39.93
N ALA A 121 -20.76 -12.39 -38.78
CA ALA A 121 -20.99 -13.82 -38.60
C ALA A 121 -22.17 -14.35 -39.46
N ALA A 122 -23.00 -13.44 -40.00
CA ALA A 122 -24.10 -13.75 -40.90
C ALA A 122 -23.67 -14.13 -42.33
N ASP A 123 -22.51 -13.65 -42.80
CA ASP A 123 -22.02 -13.88 -44.18
C ASP A 123 -21.10 -15.11 -44.30
N ALA A 124 -21.00 -15.93 -43.24
CA ALA A 124 -20.36 -17.23 -43.34
C ALA A 124 -21.21 -18.13 -44.26
N PRO A 125 -20.69 -18.59 -45.42
CA PRO A 125 -21.47 -19.45 -46.29
C PRO A 125 -21.80 -20.76 -45.58
N LEU A 126 -23.09 -21.08 -45.48
CA LEU A 126 -23.60 -22.36 -45.01
C LEU A 126 -23.24 -23.46 -46.02
N VAL A 127 -21.97 -23.90 -45.99
CA VAL A 127 -21.54 -25.11 -46.69
C VAL A 127 -22.12 -26.29 -45.93
N ASP A 128 -23.28 -26.74 -46.40
CA ASP A 128 -24.04 -27.85 -45.83
C ASP A 128 -23.24 -29.16 -45.88
N ARG A 129 -22.61 -29.52 -44.75
CA ARG A 129 -21.85 -30.77 -44.60
C ARG A 129 -22.74 -32.02 -44.45
N VAL A 130 -24.05 -31.92 -44.64
CA VAL A 130 -24.98 -33.05 -44.54
C VAL A 130 -25.15 -33.79 -45.88
N SER A 131 -24.80 -33.18 -47.01
CA SER A 131 -25.10 -33.74 -48.35
C SER A 131 -24.20 -34.91 -48.80
N GLU A 132 -22.97 -35.04 -48.29
CA GLU A 132 -21.96 -35.96 -48.86
C GLU A 132 -21.87 -37.37 -48.22
N ARG A 133 -22.59 -37.66 -47.13
CA ARG A 133 -22.44 -38.94 -46.40
C ARG A 133 -23.53 -39.99 -46.63
N ASN A 134 -24.34 -39.85 -47.68
CA ASN A 134 -25.38 -40.85 -48.04
C ASN A 134 -25.24 -41.44 -49.46
N ALA A 135 -24.19 -41.09 -50.22
CA ALA A 135 -23.95 -41.59 -51.58
C ALA A 135 -22.95 -42.78 -51.64
N ALA A 136 -23.06 -43.74 -50.71
CA ALA A 136 -22.26 -44.97 -50.73
C ALA A 136 -22.95 -46.14 -49.97
N ARG A 137 -24.10 -46.60 -50.46
CA ARG A 137 -24.67 -47.91 -50.06
C ARG A 137 -24.30 -48.99 -51.08
N GLN A 138 -23.83 -50.12 -50.53
CA GLN A 138 -23.62 -51.49 -51.08
C GLN A 138 -24.60 -51.93 -52.21
N PRO A 139 -24.23 -52.92 -53.08
CA PRO A 139 -23.76 -54.28 -52.73
C PRO A 139 -22.46 -54.70 -53.49
N THR A 140 -21.93 -55.95 -53.50
CA THR A 140 -22.46 -57.30 -53.19
C THR A 140 -21.33 -58.24 -52.68
N ALA A 141 -21.65 -59.48 -52.27
CA ALA A 141 -20.68 -60.51 -51.87
C ALA A 141 -20.38 -61.54 -52.98
N LYS A 142 -19.19 -62.16 -52.92
CA LYS A 142 -19.00 -63.60 -53.11
C LYS A 142 -17.71 -64.09 -52.44
#